data_AF-A0A7D9IAX4-F1
#
_entry.id   AF-A0A7D9IAX4-F1
#
_cell.length_a   1.000
_cell.length_b   1.000
_cell.length_c   1.000
_cell.angle_alpha   90.00
_cell.angle_beta   90.00
_cell.angle_gamma   90.00
#
_symmetry.space_group_name_H-M   'P 1'
#
loop_
_entity.id
_entity.type
_entity.pdbx_description
1 polymer ?
#
loop_
_entity_poly.entity_id
_entity_poly.type
_entity_poly.pdbx_seq_one_letter_code
_entity_poly.pdbx_strand_id
1 'polypeptide(L)'
;MKDGKYLFGTQCKVCCAPYETDAKIAHVLLNGHADFGITEDSDLLVYGCKKVMVKLKLSGDGEYFQLKEILDDFNLNHEQFRQMCIAAGCNYLTNVKGVGIHTEFCFVKHSTEDL
;
A
#
# COMPACT_ATOMS: atom_id res chain seq x y z
N MET A 1 13.62 19.67 16.57
CA MET A 1 13.65 18.23 16.22
C MET A 1 14.66 17.56 17.14
N LYS A 2 14.19 16.96 18.23
CA LYS A 2 15.03 16.29 19.25
C LYS A 2 14.51 14.85 19.37
N ASP A 3 15.46 13.91 19.47
CA ASP A 3 15.28 12.53 19.94
C ASP A 3 14.74 11.46 18.97
N GLY A 4 15.22 11.44 17.73
CA GLY A 4 15.16 10.24 16.87
C GLY A 4 16.45 9.43 16.97
N LYS A 5 16.40 8.16 17.40
CA LYS A 5 17.55 7.24 17.34
C LYS A 5 17.90 6.98 15.87
N TYR A 6 18.96 7.59 15.36
CA TYR A 6 19.45 7.30 14.02
C TYR A 6 20.23 5.98 14.02
N LEU A 7 20.11 5.21 12.94
CA LEU A 7 20.96 4.05 12.64
C LEU A 7 22.38 4.54 12.30
N PHE A 8 23.14 4.99 13.30
CA PHE A 8 24.53 5.41 13.12
C PHE A 8 25.42 4.19 12.87
N GLY A 9 26.26 4.25 11.82
CA GLY A 9 27.32 3.25 11.56
C GLY A 9 26.98 2.13 10.57
N THR A 10 25.89 2.24 9.81
CA THR A 10 25.54 1.25 8.76
C THR A 10 25.84 1.79 7.36
N GLN A 11 26.07 0.92 6.37
CA GLN A 11 26.16 1.29 4.94
C GLN A 11 24.77 1.60 4.34
N CYS A 12 23.73 1.73 5.17
CA CYS A 12 22.35 1.95 4.74
C CYS A 12 22.07 3.45 4.62
N LYS A 13 21.50 3.85 3.48
CA LYS A 13 21.05 5.24 3.27
C LYS A 13 19.72 5.46 3.99
N VAL A 14 19.66 6.48 4.84
CA VAL A 14 18.44 6.91 5.52
C VAL A 14 17.90 8.17 4.82
N CYS A 15 16.60 8.21 4.58
CA CYS A 15 15.90 9.35 3.99
C CYS A 15 14.71 9.71 4.86
N CYS A 16 14.53 11.00 5.16
CA CYS A 16 13.33 11.49 5.84
C CYS A 16 12.27 11.87 4.80
N ALA A 17 11.04 11.38 4.97
CA ALA A 17 9.91 11.86 4.20
C ALA A 17 9.47 13.26 4.71
N PRO A 18 8.99 14.15 3.83
CA PRO A 18 8.45 15.44 4.26
C PRO A 18 7.11 15.30 5.00
N TYR A 19 6.36 14.24 4.70
CA TYR A 19 5.07 13.90 5.30
C TYR A 19 5.02 12.40 5.57
N GLU A 20 4.15 11.67 4.89
CA GLU A 20 3.98 10.23 5.07
C GLU A 20 5.11 9.43 4.44
N THR A 21 5.57 8.41 5.17
CA THR A 21 6.70 7.58 4.75
C THR A 21 6.28 6.66 3.60
N ASP A 22 5.05 6.14 3.61
CA ASP A 22 4.54 5.24 2.57
C ASP A 22 4.49 5.92 1.20
N ALA A 23 4.03 7.17 1.14
CA ALA A 23 4.06 7.97 -0.08
C ALA A 23 5.50 8.18 -0.61
N LYS A 24 6.49 8.35 0.29
CA LYS A 24 7.89 8.49 -0.10
C LYS A 24 8.47 7.18 -0.62
N ILE A 25 8.18 6.06 0.03
CA ILE A 25 8.59 4.71 -0.41
C ILE A 25 7.97 4.42 -1.78
N ALA A 26 6.67 4.66 -1.94
CA ALA A 26 5.98 4.48 -3.21
C ALA A 26 6.62 5.27 -4.34
N HIS A 27 6.93 6.55 -4.11
CA HIS A 27 7.62 7.36 -5.10
C HIS A 27 8.99 6.77 -5.51
N VAL A 28 9.78 6.27 -4.56
CA VAL A 28 11.09 5.64 -4.86
C VAL A 28 10.91 4.38 -5.71
N LEU A 29 9.93 3.53 -5.37
CA LEU A 29 9.64 2.29 -6.08
C LEU A 29 9.09 2.55 -7.50
N LEU A 30 8.15 3.48 -7.63
CA LEU A 30 7.51 3.81 -8.91
C LEU A 30 8.50 4.44 -9.91
N ASN A 31 9.51 5.16 -9.43
CA ASN A 31 10.58 5.71 -10.25
C ASN A 31 11.73 4.71 -10.54
N GLY A 32 11.61 3.46 -10.10
CA GLY A 32 12.61 2.42 -10.37
C GLY A 32 13.92 2.58 -9.61
N HIS A 33 13.91 3.29 -8.48
CA HIS A 33 15.10 3.42 -7.62
C HIS A 33 15.25 2.26 -6.62
N ALA A 34 14.24 1.39 -6.50
CA ALA A 34 14.25 0.19 -5.68
C ALA A 34 13.28 -0.86 -6.27
N ASP A 35 13.48 -2.14 -5.90
CA ASP A 35 12.74 -3.27 -6.49
C ASP A 35 11.41 -3.61 -5.77
N PHE A 36 11.36 -3.48 -4.44
CA PHE A 36 10.19 -3.76 -3.62
C PHE A 36 10.23 -2.97 -2.31
N GLY A 37 9.06 -2.70 -1.74
CA GLY A 37 8.91 -2.08 -0.42
C GLY A 37 8.81 -3.14 0.67
N ILE A 38 9.33 -2.83 1.86
CA ILE A 38 9.13 -3.65 3.07
C ILE A 38 8.34 -2.81 4.05
N THR A 39 7.20 -3.31 4.49
CA THR A 39 6.32 -2.63 5.45
C THR A 39 5.36 -3.63 6.08
N GLU A 40 4.77 -3.30 7.22
CA GLU A 40 3.60 -4.03 7.74
C GLU A 40 2.28 -3.38 7.29
N ASP A 41 2.34 -2.19 6.69
CA ASP A 41 1.17 -1.44 6.25
C ASP A 41 0.76 -1.78 4.81
N SER A 42 -0.52 -2.04 4.59
CA SER A 42 -1.06 -2.35 3.26
C SER A 42 -1.13 -1.13 2.33
N ASP A 43 -0.97 0.08 2.86
CA ASP A 43 -1.16 1.33 2.10
C ASP A 43 -0.23 1.45 0.89
N LEU A 44 0.96 0.82 0.90
CA LEU A 44 1.86 0.81 -0.26
C LEU A 44 1.21 0.25 -1.52
N LEU A 45 0.34 -0.76 -1.41
CA LEU A 45 -0.38 -1.32 -2.56
C LEU A 45 -1.39 -0.32 -3.13
N VAL A 46 -2.05 0.43 -2.25
CA VAL A 46 -3.01 1.50 -2.60
C VAL A 46 -2.29 2.64 -3.33
N TYR A 47 -1.08 2.99 -2.89
CA TYR A 47 -0.18 3.92 -3.57
C TYR A 47 0.34 3.42 -4.93
N GLY A 48 0.10 2.15 -5.29
CA GLY A 48 0.49 1.58 -6.59
C GLY A 48 1.84 0.88 -6.59
N CYS A 49 2.42 0.60 -5.42
CA CYS A 49 3.64 -0.19 -5.35
C CYS A 49 3.41 -1.59 -5.92
N LYS A 50 4.19 -1.95 -6.94
CA LYS A 50 4.00 -3.21 -7.66
C LYS A 50 4.31 -4.44 -6.81
N LYS A 51 5.26 -4.30 -5.88
CA LYS A 51 5.91 -5.38 -5.13
C LYS A 51 6.12 -4.93 -3.68
N VAL A 52 5.52 -5.65 -2.75
CA VAL A 52 5.59 -5.34 -1.31
C VAL A 52 5.85 -6.62 -0.54
N MET A 53 6.75 -6.58 0.44
CA MET A 53 6.99 -7.67 1.38
C MET A 53 6.55 -7.24 2.78
N VAL A 54 5.78 -8.09 3.45
CA VAL A 54 5.25 -7.87 4.79
C VAL A 54 5.63 -9.01 5.73
N LYS A 55 5.43 -8.84 7.03
CA LYS A 55 5.75 -9.82 8.08
C LYS A 55 7.19 -10.32 8.00
N LEU A 56 8.12 -9.42 7.71
CA LEU A 56 9.53 -9.78 7.59
C LEU A 56 10.07 -10.21 8.95
N LYS A 57 10.47 -11.48 9.05
CA LYS A 57 11.11 -12.06 10.22
C LYS A 57 12.60 -11.77 10.21
N LEU A 58 13.22 -11.85 11.38
CA LEU A 58 14.69 -11.78 11.51
C LEU A 58 15.43 -12.91 10.77
N SER A 59 14.73 -14.01 10.45
CA SER A 59 15.26 -15.08 9.59
C SER A 59 15.41 -14.66 8.12
N GLY A 60 14.78 -13.56 7.71
CA GLY A 60 14.69 -13.12 6.32
C GLY A 60 13.42 -13.58 5.60
N ASP A 61 12.59 -14.41 6.23
CA ASP A 61 11.32 -14.86 5.66
C ASP A 61 10.25 -13.76 5.76
N GLY A 62 9.43 -13.63 4.73
CA GLY A 62 8.30 -12.70 4.71
C GLY A 62 7.22 -13.13 3.71
N GLU A 63 6.08 -12.48 3.74
CA GLU A 63 5.00 -12.66 2.76
C GLU A 63 5.17 -11.64 1.64
N TYR A 64 5.25 -12.12 0.39
CA TYR A 64 5.49 -11.29 -0.77
C TYR A 64 4.22 -11.12 -1.59
N PHE A 65 3.83 -9.87 -1.84
CA PHE A 65 2.63 -9.49 -2.55
C PHE A 65 2.97 -8.75 -3.84
N GLN A 66 2.33 -9.15 -4.93
CA GLN A 66 2.36 -8.42 -6.19
C GLN A 66 1.01 -7.79 -6.45
N LEU A 67 0.99 -6.47 -6.66
CA LEU A 67 -0.25 -5.73 -6.92
C LEU A 67 -0.99 -6.30 -8.13
N LYS A 68 -0.27 -6.72 -9.18
CA LYS A 68 -0.87 -7.31 -10.37
C LYS A 68 -1.70 -8.56 -10.02
N GLU A 69 -1.16 -9.47 -9.22
CA GLU A 69 -1.85 -10.71 -8.84
C GLU A 69 -3.13 -10.39 -8.05
N ILE A 70 -3.06 -9.44 -7.13
CA ILE A 70 -4.22 -8.98 -6.35
C ILE A 70 -5.29 -8.38 -7.28
N LEU A 71 -4.88 -7.50 -8.20
CA LEU A 71 -5.80 -6.89 -9.16
C LEU A 71 -6.45 -7.94 -10.08
N ASP A 72 -5.69 -8.94 -10.52
CA ASP A 72 -6.17 -10.04 -11.36
C ASP A 72 -7.14 -10.95 -10.59
N ASP A 73 -6.81 -11.32 -9.34
CA ASP A 73 -7.65 -12.15 -8.45
C ASP A 73 -9.01 -11.51 -8.18
N PHE A 74 -9.00 -10.20 -7.94
CA PHE A 74 -10.22 -9.44 -7.74
C PHE A 74 -10.84 -8.95 -9.04
N ASN A 75 -10.23 -9.16 -10.21
CA ASN A 75 -10.61 -8.59 -11.51
C ASN A 75 -10.99 -7.09 -11.39
N LEU A 76 -10.06 -6.30 -10.89
CA LEU A 76 -10.15 -4.85 -10.70
C LEU A 76 -8.97 -4.15 -11.37
N ASN A 77 -9.16 -2.93 -11.86
CA ASN A 77 -8.04 -2.05 -12.16
C ASN A 77 -7.54 -1.32 -10.89
N HIS A 78 -6.39 -0.65 -10.97
CA HIS A 78 -5.79 0.02 -9.79
C HIS A 78 -6.66 1.15 -9.23
N GLU A 79 -7.40 1.87 -10.07
CA GLU A 79 -8.28 2.94 -9.63
C GLU A 79 -9.47 2.40 -8.82
N GLN A 80 -10.08 1.32 -9.29
CA GLN A 80 -11.16 0.61 -8.60
C GLN A 80 -10.69 0.01 -7.28
N PHE A 81 -9.51 -0.62 -7.28
CA PHE A 81 -8.90 -1.12 -6.06
C PHE A 81 -8.68 0.00 -5.04
N ARG A 82 -8.18 1.15 -5.49
CA ARG A 82 -7.97 2.32 -4.62
C ARG A 82 -9.29 2.86 -4.07
N GLN A 83 -10.32 3.00 -4.89
CA GLN A 83 -11.66 3.43 -4.46
C GLN A 83 -12.22 2.47 -3.42
N MET A 84 -12.12 1.16 -3.67
CA MET A 84 -12.53 0.12 -2.74
C MET A 84 -11.81 0.26 -1.40
N CYS A 85 -10.49 0.47 -1.38
CA CYS A 85 -9.73 0.68 -0.14
C CYS A 85 -10.15 1.95 0.60
N ILE A 86 -10.37 3.07 -0.11
CA ILE A 86 -10.83 4.32 0.50
C ILE A 86 -12.20 4.15 1.16
N ALA A 87 -13.13 3.48 0.47
CA ALA A 87 -14.50 3.31 0.94
C ALA A 87 -14.63 2.21 2.02
N ALA A 88 -13.76 1.19 2.03
CA ALA A 88 -13.60 0.27 3.15
C ALA A 88 -13.14 0.99 4.43
N GLY A 89 -12.51 2.14 4.26
CA GLY A 89 -12.10 3.06 5.29
C GLY A 89 -10.61 3.30 5.28
N CYS A 90 -10.21 4.57 5.31
CA CYS A 90 -8.82 4.99 5.35
C CYS A 90 -8.62 6.13 6.34
N ASN A 91 -7.37 6.38 6.72
CA ASN A 91 -7.02 7.41 7.70
C ASN A 91 -7.35 8.84 7.23
N TYR A 92 -7.66 9.04 5.94
CA TYR A 92 -7.91 10.35 5.34
C TYR A 92 -9.39 10.76 5.32
N LEU A 93 -10.32 9.80 5.46
CA LEU A 93 -11.75 10.06 5.31
C LEU A 93 -12.56 9.36 6.41
N THR A 94 -13.54 10.07 6.98
CA THR A 94 -14.51 9.45 7.89
C THR A 94 -15.36 8.43 7.13
N ASN A 95 -15.38 7.19 7.62
CA ASN A 95 -16.15 6.11 6.99
C ASN A 95 -17.64 6.48 6.84
N VAL A 96 -18.19 6.12 5.69
CA VAL A 96 -19.62 6.23 5.42
C VAL A 96 -20.36 5.19 6.27
N LYS A 97 -21.31 5.64 7.09
CA LYS A 97 -22.08 4.74 7.96
C LYS A 97 -22.80 3.68 7.14
N GLY A 98 -22.58 2.40 7.46
CA GLY A 98 -23.23 1.26 6.81
C GLY A 98 -22.52 0.73 5.55
N VAL A 99 -21.41 1.36 5.14
CA VAL A 99 -20.57 0.87 4.04
C VAL A 99 -19.28 0.29 4.63
N GLY A 100 -19.01 -0.97 4.30
CA GLY A 100 -17.77 -1.66 4.66
C GLY A 100 -17.22 -2.39 3.44
N ILE A 101 -16.08 -3.06 3.61
CA ILE A 101 -15.31 -3.62 2.49
C ILE A 101 -16.11 -4.58 1.59
N HIS A 102 -16.97 -5.42 2.17
CA HIS A 102 -17.80 -6.36 1.41
C HIS A 102 -18.88 -5.65 0.58
N THR A 103 -19.55 -4.66 1.18
CA THR A 103 -20.58 -3.88 0.50
C THR A 103 -19.97 -3.12 -0.68
N GLU A 104 -18.80 -2.52 -0.47
CA GLU A 104 -18.12 -1.75 -1.51
C GLU A 104 -17.58 -2.62 -2.63
N PHE A 105 -16.99 -3.77 -2.29
CA PHE A 105 -16.52 -4.72 -3.30
C PHE A 105 -17.66 -5.11 -4.26
N CYS A 106 -18.86 -5.38 -3.72
CA CYS A 106 -20.04 -5.65 -4.56
C CYS A 106 -20.44 -4.45 -5.43
N PHE A 107 -20.36 -3.22 -4.92
CA PHE A 107 -20.70 -2.01 -5.68
C PHE A 107 -19.74 -1.76 -6.84
N VAL A 108 -18.43 -1.80 -6.58
CA VAL A 108 -17.39 -1.62 -7.61
C VAL A 108 -17.53 -2.69 -8.71
N LYS A 109 -17.90 -3.91 -8.33
CA LYS A 109 -18.20 -5.01 -9.26
C LYS A 109 -19.44 -4.79 -10.11
N HIS A 110 -20.54 -4.32 -9.54
CA HIS A 110 -21.74 -4.04 -10.33
C HIS A 110 -21.53 -2.87 -11.29
N SER A 111 -20.84 -1.81 -10.86
CA SER A 111 -20.52 -0.67 -11.73
C SER A 111 -19.58 -1.02 -12.89
N THR A 112 -18.93 -2.18 -12.85
CA THR A 112 -18.11 -2.70 -13.96
C THR A 112 -18.87 -3.61 -14.92
N GLU A 113 -20.02 -4.15 -14.55
CA GLU A 113 -20.86 -4.97 -15.42
C GLU A 113 -21.83 -4.13 -16.27
N ASP A 114 -22.07 -2.86 -15.87
CA ASP A 114 -22.95 -1.91 -16.56
C ASP A 114 -22.26 -1.07 -17.68
N LEU A 115 -21.01 -1.41 -18.05
CA LEU A 115 -20.21 -0.78 -19.12
C LEU A 115 -19.73 -1.82 -20.14
#